data_AF-A0A6N9Q626-F1
#
_entry.id   AF-A0A6N9Q626-F1
#
_cell.length_a   1.000
_cell.length_b   1.000
_cell.length_c   1.000
_cell.angle_alpha   90.00
_cell.angle_beta   90.00
_cell.angle_gamma   90.00
#
_symmetry.space_group_name_H-M   'P 1'
#
loop_
_entity.id
_entity.type
_entity.pdbx_description
1 polymer ?
#
loop_
_entity_poly.entity_id
_entity_poly.type
_entity_poly.pdbx_seq_one_letter_code
_entity_poly.pdbx_strand_id
1 'polypeptide(L)'
;MNRKKDTVCDCCVRPMKKILQQLIGKTTILTTENEFFNVNDQGEIEPIEIIDVKGCVVKTSVGSFPISQVKGVSVDEIIDNIKLLPVRRSNFACKCIEDPATKLLKNNIGETVSLSALIPLFALEGAGVEILDVGEGIVLFNITFQGVLVSAVLSTCIITRVGPFETQ
;
A
#
# COMPACT_ATOMS: atom_id res chain seq x y z
N MET A 1 23.08 15.21 -28.90
CA MET A 1 21.69 15.26 -28.39
C MET A 1 21.39 13.94 -27.70
N ASN A 2 21.62 13.85 -26.38
CA ASN A 2 21.43 12.60 -25.63
C ASN A 2 19.93 12.39 -25.39
N ARG A 3 19.31 11.45 -26.12
CA ARG A 3 17.98 10.93 -25.76
C ARG A 3 18.11 10.29 -24.37
N LYS A 4 17.52 10.89 -23.34
CA LYS A 4 17.26 10.19 -22.09
C LYS A 4 16.39 8.99 -22.46
N LYS A 5 16.92 7.77 -22.31
CA LYS A 5 16.08 6.57 -22.33
C LYS A 5 15.10 6.74 -21.18
N ASP A 6 13.81 6.73 -21.47
CA ASP A 6 12.79 6.63 -20.43
C ASP A 6 13.07 5.35 -19.65
N THR A 7 13.59 5.48 -18.43
CA THR A 7 13.74 4.34 -17.52
C THR A 7 12.39 4.10 -16.86
N VAL A 8 11.89 2.88 -16.90
CA VAL A 8 10.75 2.48 -16.06
C VAL A 8 11.24 2.46 -14.62
N CYS A 9 10.62 3.24 -13.75
CA CYS A 9 10.91 3.21 -12.32
C CYS A 9 9.83 2.42 -11.64
N ASP A 10 10.22 1.60 -10.67
CA ASP A 10 9.29 1.13 -9.66
C ASP A 10 8.96 2.31 -8.75
N CYS A 11 7.88 3.02 -9.11
CA CYS A 11 7.42 4.19 -8.40
C CYS A 11 6.79 3.86 -7.04
N CYS A 12 6.68 2.58 -6.69
CA CYS A 12 6.02 2.14 -5.46
C CYS A 12 7.04 1.73 -4.38
N VAL A 13 8.26 1.28 -4.76
CA VAL A 13 9.31 0.91 -3.80
C VAL A 13 9.73 2.06 -2.90
N ARG A 14 10.02 3.24 -3.47
CA ARG A 14 10.50 4.38 -2.66
C ARG A 14 9.40 4.90 -1.71
N PRO A 15 8.16 5.13 -2.15
CA PRO A 15 7.06 5.45 -1.27
C PRO A 15 6.82 4.38 -0.20
N MET A 16 6.75 3.10 -0.57
CA MET A 16 6.55 2.01 0.40
C MET A 16 7.65 1.96 1.44
N LYS A 17 8.92 2.15 1.04
CA LYS A 17 10.05 2.29 1.97
C LYS A 17 9.80 3.38 3.01
N LYS A 18 9.25 4.53 2.60
CA LYS A 18 8.96 5.63 3.52
C LYS A 18 7.84 5.31 4.49
N ILE A 19 6.87 4.50 4.08
CA ILE A 19 5.84 4.00 5.00
C ILE A 19 6.45 3.03 6.01
N LEU A 20 7.18 2.01 5.54
CA LEU A 20 7.80 1.02 6.42
C LEU A 20 8.76 1.67 7.43
N GLN A 21 9.49 2.72 7.04
CA GLN A 21 10.35 3.49 7.96
C GLN A 21 9.58 4.15 9.11
N GLN A 22 8.31 4.53 8.90
CA GLN A 22 7.45 5.11 9.93
C GLN A 22 6.85 4.06 10.86
N LEU A 23 6.92 2.78 10.46
CA LEU A 23 6.34 1.65 11.17
C LEU A 23 7.38 0.79 11.89
N ILE A 24 8.65 1.22 11.94
CA ILE A 24 9.69 0.54 12.73
C ILE A 24 9.27 0.47 14.21
N GLY A 25 9.41 -0.71 14.81
CA GLY A 25 8.97 -1.03 16.17
C GLY A 25 7.47 -1.28 16.31
N LYS A 26 6.71 -1.30 15.20
CA LYS A 26 5.29 -1.61 15.21
C LYS A 26 5.02 -3.02 14.69
N THR A 27 3.98 -3.61 15.24
CA THR A 27 3.36 -4.84 14.75
C THR A 27 2.41 -4.51 13.60
N THR A 28 2.56 -5.21 12.48
CA THR A 28 1.92 -4.89 11.20
C THR A 28 1.54 -6.16 10.46
N ILE A 29 0.54 -6.08 9.58
CA ILE A 29 0.28 -7.12 8.58
C ILE A 29 0.85 -6.61 7.26
N LEU A 30 1.84 -7.31 6.71
CA LEU A 30 2.38 -7.03 5.39
C LEU A 30 1.74 -7.97 4.36
N THR A 31 1.65 -7.52 3.11
CA THR A 31 1.23 -8.36 1.98
C THR A 31 2.13 -8.21 0.76
N THR A 32 2.18 -9.26 -0.05
CA THR A 32 2.77 -9.30 -1.39
C THR A 32 1.68 -9.39 -2.47
N GLU A 33 2.06 -9.54 -3.74
CA GLU A 33 1.11 -9.80 -4.84
C GLU A 33 0.31 -11.10 -4.64
N ASN A 34 0.93 -12.12 -4.05
CA ASN A 34 0.36 -13.47 -4.05
C ASN A 34 -0.03 -13.97 -2.65
N GLU A 35 0.61 -13.47 -1.59
CA GLU A 35 0.47 -14.03 -0.24
C GLU A 35 0.66 -12.95 0.85
N PHE A 36 0.11 -13.22 2.03
CA PHE A 36 0.51 -12.53 3.26
C PHE A 36 1.90 -13.01 3.68
N PHE A 37 2.69 -12.14 4.32
CA PHE A 37 4.04 -12.51 4.70
C PHE A 37 4.13 -13.54 5.84
N ASN A 38 3.06 -13.69 6.63
CA ASN A 38 3.03 -14.61 7.75
C ASN A 38 1.62 -15.17 7.93
N VAL A 39 1.45 -16.42 7.51
CA VAL A 39 0.21 -17.20 7.66
C VAL A 39 0.56 -18.49 8.38
N ASN A 40 -0.15 -18.81 9.45
CA ASN A 40 0.08 -20.05 10.18
C ASN A 40 -0.50 -21.28 9.46
N ASP A 41 -0.26 -22.48 10.00
CA ASP A 41 -0.73 -23.74 9.41
C ASP A 41 -2.27 -23.84 9.32
N GLN A 42 -2.99 -23.00 10.06
CA GLN A 42 -4.45 -22.90 10.08
C GLN A 42 -4.99 -21.89 9.05
N GLY A 43 -4.12 -21.16 8.35
CA GLY A 43 -4.51 -20.14 7.39
C GLY A 43 -4.78 -18.76 8.01
N GLU A 44 -4.43 -18.56 9.28
CA GLU A 44 -4.64 -17.29 9.97
C GLU A 44 -3.45 -16.35 9.75
N ILE A 45 -3.75 -15.06 9.54
CA ILE A 45 -2.74 -14.04 9.29
C ILE A 45 -2.17 -13.60 10.63
N GLU A 46 -0.87 -13.75 10.80
CA GLU A 46 -0.18 -13.40 12.03
C GLU A 46 0.58 -12.07 11.88
N PRO A 47 0.35 -11.09 12.76
CA PRO A 47 1.06 -9.83 12.70
C PRO A 47 2.57 -9.99 12.90
N ILE A 48 3.34 -9.14 12.23
CA ILE A 48 4.81 -9.15 12.25
C ILE A 48 5.37 -7.80 12.69
N GLU A 49 6.43 -7.81 13.48
CA GLU A 49 7.11 -6.60 13.92
C GLU A 49 8.08 -6.13 12.83
N ILE A 50 8.06 -4.84 12.48
CA ILE A 50 9.08 -4.23 11.62
C ILE A 50 10.28 -3.81 12.48
N ILE A 51 11.43 -4.45 12.27
CA ILE A 51 12.65 -4.23 13.06
C ILE A 51 13.53 -3.12 12.47
N ASP A 52 13.73 -3.12 11.15
CA ASP A 52 14.60 -2.15 10.47
C ASP A 52 14.22 -2.01 8.99
N VAL A 53 14.53 -0.85 8.40
CA VAL A 53 14.35 -0.58 6.97
C VAL A 53 15.61 0.07 6.41
N LYS A 54 16.47 -0.75 5.77
CA LYS A 54 17.76 -0.34 5.24
C LYS A 54 17.89 -0.70 3.77
N GLY A 55 18.41 0.23 2.96
CA GLY A 55 18.48 0.03 1.51
C GLY A 55 17.09 -0.17 0.90
N CYS A 56 16.87 -1.25 0.16
CA CYS A 56 15.57 -1.66 -0.38
C CYS A 56 15.06 -2.95 0.28
N VAL A 57 15.41 -3.17 1.56
CA VAL A 57 15.04 -4.35 2.34
C VAL A 57 14.36 -3.89 3.63
N VAL A 58 13.27 -4.56 3.99
CA VAL A 58 12.63 -4.47 5.31
C VAL A 58 12.98 -5.72 6.11
N LYS A 59 13.43 -5.54 7.35
CA LYS A 59 13.68 -6.61 8.30
C LYS A 59 12.50 -6.69 9.28
N THR A 60 12.01 -7.90 9.51
CA THR A 60 10.85 -8.16 10.37
C THR A 60 11.15 -9.27 11.37
N SER A 61 10.21 -9.55 12.28
CA SER A 61 10.30 -10.68 13.22
C SER A 61 10.36 -12.06 12.54
N VAL A 62 9.92 -12.18 11.28
CA VAL A 62 9.82 -13.45 10.55
C VAL A 62 10.80 -13.58 9.37
N GLY A 63 11.55 -12.52 9.04
CA GLY A 63 12.47 -12.57 7.92
C GLY A 63 12.92 -11.21 7.41
N SER A 64 13.50 -11.19 6.22
CA SER A 64 13.86 -9.97 5.52
C SER A 64 13.32 -10.02 4.11
N PHE A 65 12.65 -8.95 3.69
CA PHE A 65 11.92 -8.93 2.43
C PHE A 65 12.38 -7.75 1.55
N PRO A 66 12.55 -7.97 0.24
CA PRO A 66 12.73 -6.86 -0.69
C PRO A 66 11.47 -5.98 -0.67
N ILE A 67 11.65 -4.67 -0.56
CA ILE A 67 10.53 -3.72 -0.49
C ILE A 67 9.67 -3.75 -1.78
N SER A 68 10.25 -4.15 -2.92
CA SER A 68 9.50 -4.33 -4.18
C SER A 68 8.42 -5.41 -4.12
N GLN A 69 8.54 -6.34 -3.17
CA GLN A 69 7.55 -7.38 -2.92
C GLN A 69 6.46 -6.91 -1.95
N VAL A 70 6.68 -5.84 -1.20
CA VAL A 70 5.67 -5.32 -0.25
C VAL A 70 4.67 -4.46 -1.02
N LYS A 71 3.41 -4.91 -1.09
CA LYS A 71 2.35 -4.21 -1.82
C LYS A 71 1.37 -3.49 -0.93
N GLY A 72 1.27 -3.90 0.32
CA GLY A 72 0.44 -3.23 1.31
C GLY A 72 0.93 -3.51 2.71
N VAL A 73 0.57 -2.62 3.61
CA VAL A 73 0.76 -2.80 5.04
C VAL A 73 -0.42 -2.25 5.80
N SER A 74 -0.90 -2.99 6.79
CA SER A 74 -1.86 -2.51 7.76
C SER A 74 -1.36 -2.71 9.18
N VAL A 75 -2.04 -2.04 10.09
CA VAL A 75 -1.80 -2.16 11.52
C VAL A 75 -3.14 -2.32 12.23
N ASP A 76 -3.10 -2.92 13.42
CA ASP A 76 -4.30 -3.22 14.20
C ASP A 76 -4.91 -1.99 14.90
N GLU A 77 -4.38 -0.79 14.63
CA GLU A 77 -4.86 0.48 15.20
C GLU A 77 -5.02 1.54 14.09
N ILE A 78 -5.98 2.45 14.24
CA ILE A 78 -6.07 3.62 13.34
C ILE A 78 -4.78 4.44 13.49
N ILE A 79 -4.08 4.69 12.38
CA ILE A 79 -2.87 5.52 12.41
C ILE A 79 -3.22 6.95 12.05
N ASP A 80 -3.17 7.84 13.04
CA ASP A 80 -3.45 9.26 12.82
C ASP A 80 -2.31 10.03 12.10
N ASN A 81 -1.15 9.40 11.87
CA ASN A 81 0.08 10.11 11.49
C ASN A 81 0.93 9.45 10.39
N ILE A 82 0.36 8.60 9.52
CA ILE A 82 1.08 8.14 8.32
C ILE A 82 1.27 9.33 7.36
N LYS A 83 2.53 9.66 7.07
CA LYS A 83 2.88 10.70 6.09
C LYS A 83 3.22 10.07 4.75
N LEU A 84 2.37 10.31 3.75
CA LEU A 84 2.61 9.88 2.38
C LEU A 84 3.60 10.83 1.68
N LEU A 85 4.36 10.31 0.71
CA LEU A 85 5.15 11.18 -0.16
C LEU A 85 4.22 11.98 -1.08
N PRO A 86 4.47 13.27 -1.30
CA PRO A 86 3.63 14.06 -2.20
C PRO A 86 3.73 13.51 -3.61
N VAL A 87 2.60 13.44 -4.32
CA VAL A 87 2.55 13.05 -5.74
C VAL A 87 3.47 13.98 -6.54
N ARG A 88 4.57 13.43 -7.05
CA ARG A 88 5.49 14.18 -7.90
C ARG A 88 4.83 14.44 -9.25
N ARG A 89 4.98 15.65 -9.78
CA ARG A 89 4.85 15.83 -11.23
C ARG A 89 6.00 15.04 -11.84
N SER A 90 5.70 14.06 -12.70
CA SER A 90 6.72 13.25 -13.35
C SER A 90 7.73 14.18 -14.03
N ASN A 91 8.91 14.32 -13.42
CA ASN A 91 10.02 14.94 -14.08
C ASN A 91 10.40 13.97 -15.20
N PHE A 92 10.39 14.44 -16.45
CA PHE A 92 10.57 13.74 -17.74
C PHE A 92 11.62 12.59 -17.85
N ALA A 93 12.33 12.22 -16.79
CA ALA A 93 13.22 11.06 -16.76
C ALA A 93 12.49 9.73 -16.51
N CYS A 94 11.27 9.76 -15.95
CA CYS A 94 10.51 8.55 -15.62
C CYS A 94 9.01 8.83 -15.45
N LYS A 95 8.16 8.08 -16.15
CA LYS A 95 6.70 8.14 -16.02
C LYS A 95 6.22 6.90 -15.27
N CYS A 96 5.62 7.09 -14.10
CA CYS A 96 4.99 6.01 -13.35
C CYS A 96 3.75 5.56 -14.13
N ILE A 97 3.65 4.28 -14.42
CA ILE A 97 2.46 3.72 -15.09
C ILE A 97 1.24 3.75 -14.16
N GLU A 98 1.48 3.89 -12.86
CA GLU A 98 0.52 3.93 -11.77
C GLU A 98 -0.08 5.33 -11.52
N ASP A 99 0.46 6.36 -12.17
CA ASP A 99 -0.05 7.74 -12.11
C ASP A 99 -1.57 7.85 -12.33
N PRO A 100 -2.20 7.11 -13.27
CA PRO A 100 -3.65 7.16 -13.46
C PRO A 100 -4.43 6.69 -12.22
N ALA A 101 -4.04 5.58 -11.59
CA ALA A 101 -4.69 5.06 -10.39
C ALA A 101 -4.51 6.02 -9.20
N THR A 102 -3.29 6.56 -9.02
CA THR A 102 -3.01 7.58 -8.02
C THR A 102 -3.89 8.82 -8.21
N LYS A 103 -4.06 9.30 -9.46
CA LYS A 103 -4.90 10.47 -9.75
C LYS A 103 -6.40 10.18 -9.56
N LEU A 104 -6.84 8.98 -9.89
CA LEU A 104 -8.22 8.57 -9.70
C LEU A 104 -8.57 8.62 -8.21
N LEU A 105 -7.78 7.95 -7.37
CA LEU A 105 -7.98 7.89 -5.92
C LEU A 105 -7.88 9.26 -5.25
N LYS A 106 -7.04 10.15 -5.78
CA LYS A 106 -6.95 11.53 -5.26
C LYS A 106 -8.27 12.28 -5.29
N ASN A 107 -9.14 11.99 -6.25
CA ASN A 107 -10.45 12.62 -6.34
C ASN A 107 -11.45 12.03 -5.34
N ASN A 108 -11.11 10.91 -4.69
CA ASN A 108 -11.95 10.20 -3.73
C ASN A 108 -11.47 10.37 -2.28
N ILE A 109 -10.52 11.28 -2.00
CA ILE A 109 -10.09 11.55 -0.62
C ILE A 109 -11.29 12.06 0.19
N GLY A 110 -11.56 11.41 1.33
CA GLY A 110 -12.72 11.64 2.18
C GLY A 110 -13.98 10.87 1.75
N GLU A 111 -13.91 10.08 0.68
CA GLU A 111 -15.02 9.25 0.21
C GLU A 111 -14.80 7.77 0.54
N THR A 112 -15.91 7.04 0.66
CA THR A 112 -15.91 5.58 0.72
C THR A 112 -16.09 5.00 -0.69
N VAL A 113 -15.14 4.20 -1.13
CA VAL A 113 -15.14 3.57 -2.47
C VAL A 113 -15.00 2.05 -2.36
N SER A 114 -15.29 1.36 -3.45
CA SER A 114 -14.93 -0.04 -3.62
C SER A 114 -13.63 -0.14 -4.41
N LEU A 115 -12.63 -0.86 -3.88
CA LEU A 115 -11.36 -1.10 -4.55
C LEU A 115 -11.25 -2.56 -5.00
N SER A 116 -10.66 -2.77 -6.16
CA SER A 116 -10.18 -4.09 -6.57
C SER A 116 -8.66 -4.01 -6.74
N ALA A 117 -7.94 -5.00 -6.23
CA ALA A 117 -6.49 -5.07 -6.32
C ALA A 117 -6.01 -6.51 -6.56
N LEU A 118 -4.84 -6.65 -7.17
CA LEU A 118 -4.16 -7.94 -7.43
C LEU A 118 -3.48 -8.48 -6.17
N ILE A 119 -4.22 -8.62 -5.07
CA ILE A 119 -3.70 -9.17 -3.82
C ILE A 119 -4.76 -9.91 -2.99
N PRO A 120 -4.34 -10.79 -2.07
CA PRO A 120 -5.23 -11.37 -1.06
C PRO A 120 -5.54 -10.43 0.12
N LEU A 121 -4.74 -9.36 0.34
CA LEU A 121 -4.92 -8.47 1.50
C LEU A 121 -6.23 -7.68 1.35
N PHE A 122 -7.10 -7.92 2.34
CA PHE A 122 -8.49 -7.53 2.36
C PHE A 122 -9.23 -8.10 1.15
N ALA A 123 -10.36 -8.76 1.37
CA ALA A 123 -11.35 -8.89 0.30
C ALA A 123 -11.88 -7.49 -0.03
N LEU A 124 -11.05 -6.64 -0.66
CA LEU A 124 -11.37 -5.25 -1.03
C LEU A 124 -12.55 -5.24 -1.98
N GLU A 125 -12.67 -6.31 -2.78
CA GLU A 125 -13.80 -6.50 -3.67
C GLU A 125 -15.10 -6.59 -2.87
N GLY A 126 -15.95 -5.58 -3.04
CA GLY A 126 -17.20 -5.42 -2.31
C GLY A 126 -17.07 -4.79 -0.92
N ALA A 127 -15.86 -4.59 -0.38
CA ALA A 127 -15.66 -3.84 0.85
C ALA A 127 -15.64 -2.32 0.58
N GLY A 128 -16.26 -1.56 1.48
CA GLY A 128 -16.15 -0.11 1.50
C GLY A 128 -14.85 0.30 2.18
N VAL A 129 -14.03 1.08 1.48
CA VAL A 129 -12.81 1.67 2.03
C VAL A 129 -12.88 3.19 2.02
N GLU A 130 -12.61 3.80 3.16
CA GLU A 130 -12.57 5.25 3.32
C GLU A 130 -11.18 5.75 2.95
N ILE A 131 -11.06 6.51 1.85
CA ILE A 131 -9.77 7.03 1.40
C ILE A 131 -9.36 8.22 2.27
N LEU A 132 -8.26 8.09 3.01
CA LEU A 132 -7.77 9.14 3.91
C LEU A 132 -6.78 10.08 3.23
N ASP A 133 -5.85 9.53 2.46
CA ASP A 133 -4.84 10.30 1.72
C ASP A 133 -4.28 9.50 0.54
N VAL A 134 -3.74 10.20 -0.44
CA VAL A 134 -3.12 9.61 -1.62
C VAL A 134 -1.82 10.32 -1.98
N GLY A 135 -0.73 9.57 -1.88
CA GLY A 135 0.62 10.01 -2.19
C GLY A 135 1.16 9.44 -3.49
N GLU A 136 2.44 9.68 -3.76
CA GLU A 136 3.17 9.07 -4.87
C GLU A 136 3.06 7.55 -4.79
N GLY A 137 2.27 6.93 -5.68
CA GLY A 137 2.15 5.47 -5.80
C GLY A 137 1.51 4.73 -4.62
N ILE A 138 0.95 5.43 -3.63
CA ILE A 138 0.40 4.85 -2.40
C ILE A 138 -0.93 5.50 -2.05
N VAL A 139 -1.90 4.69 -1.64
CA VAL A 139 -3.15 5.13 -1.01
C VAL A 139 -3.16 4.71 0.46
N LEU A 140 -3.62 5.60 1.34
CA LEU A 140 -3.93 5.34 2.74
C LEU A 140 -5.46 5.33 2.88
N PHE A 141 -6.00 4.30 3.51
CA PHE A 141 -7.43 4.15 3.72
C PHE A 141 -7.75 3.43 5.04
N ASN A 142 -8.97 3.62 5.51
CA ASN A 142 -9.54 2.77 6.55
C ASN A 142 -10.42 1.68 5.92
N ILE A 143 -10.40 0.50 6.53
CA ILE A 143 -11.25 -0.63 6.16
C ILE A 143 -11.67 -1.39 7.41
N THR A 144 -12.89 -1.92 7.41
CA THR A 144 -13.30 -2.91 8.41
C THR A 144 -12.84 -4.30 7.97
N PHE A 145 -11.82 -4.83 8.65
CA PHE A 145 -11.32 -6.18 8.42
C PHE A 145 -11.69 -7.08 9.60
N GLN A 146 -12.41 -8.17 9.34
CA GLN A 146 -12.89 -9.10 10.38
C GLN A 146 -13.64 -8.42 11.55
N GLY A 147 -14.39 -7.35 11.26
CA GLY A 147 -15.14 -6.59 12.27
C GLY A 147 -14.33 -5.52 13.01
N VAL A 148 -13.04 -5.36 12.70
CA VAL A 148 -12.15 -4.36 13.30
C VAL A 148 -11.84 -3.28 12.26
N LEU A 149 -11.97 -2.01 12.65
CA LEU A 149 -11.56 -0.88 11.83
C LEU A 149 -10.04 -0.72 11.89
N VAL A 150 -9.37 -0.85 10.74
CA VAL A 150 -7.91 -0.77 10.62
C VAL A 150 -7.51 0.26 9.57
N SER A 151 -6.36 0.91 9.79
CA SER A 151 -5.72 1.71 8.75
C SER A 151 -4.76 0.85 7.93
N ALA A 152 -4.85 1.00 6.61
CA ALA A 152 -4.01 0.29 5.67
C ALA A 152 -3.44 1.25 4.62
N VAL A 153 -2.21 0.96 4.20
CA VAL A 153 -1.67 1.54 2.98
C VAL A 153 -1.53 0.46 1.91
N LEU A 154 -1.73 0.88 0.66
CA LEU A 154 -1.66 0.01 -0.48
C LEU A 154 -0.94 0.70 -1.63
N SER A 155 -0.10 -0.06 -2.30
CA SER A 155 0.52 0.35 -3.54
C SER A 155 -0.52 0.50 -4.64
N THR A 156 -0.51 1.63 -5.34
CA THR A 156 -1.44 1.83 -6.46
C THR A 156 -1.06 0.98 -7.69
N CYS A 157 0.12 0.33 -7.71
CA CYS A 157 0.52 -0.53 -8.83
C CYS A 157 -0.30 -1.81 -8.99
N ILE A 158 -0.99 -2.22 -7.93
CA ILE A 158 -1.79 -3.43 -7.90
C ILE A 158 -3.29 -3.13 -7.95
N ILE A 159 -3.70 -1.85 -7.92
CA ILE A 159 -5.11 -1.48 -7.98
C ILE A 159 -5.61 -1.60 -9.42
N THR A 160 -6.63 -2.42 -9.63
CA THR A 160 -7.20 -2.72 -10.94
C THR A 160 -8.49 -1.96 -11.19
N ARG A 161 -9.23 -1.58 -10.15
CA ARG A 161 -10.49 -0.84 -10.25
C ARG A 161 -10.73 0.02 -9.02
N VAL A 162 -11.27 1.21 -9.25
CA VAL A 162 -11.93 2.05 -8.25
C VAL A 162 -13.38 2.20 -8.71
N GLY A 163 -14.33 1.81 -7.88
CA GLY A 163 -15.76 1.86 -8.18
C GLY A 163 -16.56 2.50 -7.05
N PRO A 164 -17.85 2.82 -7.30
CA PRO A 164 -18.74 3.25 -6.24
C PRO A 164 -18.88 2.16 -5.17
N PHE A 165 -19.01 2.58 -3.92
CA PHE A 165 -19.44 1.70 -2.83
C PHE A 165 -20.95 1.86 -2.65
N GLU A 166 -21.70 0.80 -2.95
CA GLU A 166 -23.15 0.77 -2.74
C GLU A 166 -23.42 0.05 -1.41
N THR A 167 -23.87 0.80 -0.40
CA THR A 167 -24.43 0.21 0.82
C THR A 167 -25.75 -0.47 0.46
N GLN A 168 -25.78 -1.80 0.46
CA GLN A 168 -27.02 -2.57 0.40
C GLN A 168 -27.80 -2.45 1.72
#